data_AF-A0A0G1C4J5-F1
#
_entry.id   AF-A0A0G1C4J5-F1
#
_cell.length_a   1.000
_cell.length_b   1.000
_cell.length_c   1.000
_cell.angle_alpha   90.00
_cell.angle_beta   90.00
_cell.angle_gamma   90.00
#
_symmetry.space_group_name_H-M   'P 1'
#
loop_
_entity.id
_entity.type
_entity.pdbx_description
1 polymer ?
#
loop_
_entity_poly.entity_id
_entity_poly.type
_entity_poly.pdbx_seq_one_letter_code
_entity_poly.pdbx_strand_id
1 'polypeptide(L)'
;MALNISISAEPIFNLGRFEFTNSMLVSFLITLVLSILAISFTRQLKSGKKSNFFLFIQTILESFYEFVQSITPQQTNRFFPLIASIFLFVMLASWAGLLPGAETIFWQGVPLIRGGTADLNVTLGLAIFAVFSIQVYGYKSLGLKYFKKFFDFSNPINFFVGFLELVSEFAKVMSFAFLPFIGLEIFVGFIQALVFATLTLVFINIATTSHH
;
A
#
# COMPACT_ATOMS: atom_id res chain seq x y z
N MET A 1 -2.09 -28.59 -18.80
CA MET A 1 -1.81 -27.98 -17.48
C MET A 1 -1.97 -26.48 -17.69
N ALA A 2 -3.19 -25.97 -17.53
CA ALA A 2 -3.44 -24.55 -17.74
C ALA A 2 -2.75 -23.80 -16.58
N LEU A 3 -1.84 -22.89 -16.91
CA LEU A 3 -1.37 -21.86 -16.00
C LEU A 3 -2.60 -21.01 -15.64
N ASN A 4 -3.33 -21.44 -14.62
CA ASN A 4 -4.36 -20.64 -14.01
C ASN A 4 -3.64 -19.63 -13.13
N ILE A 5 -3.17 -18.54 -13.75
CA ILE A 5 -2.60 -17.42 -13.03
C ILE A 5 -3.76 -16.86 -12.19
N SER A 6 -3.86 -17.30 -10.94
CA SER A 6 -5.00 -16.97 -10.09
C SER A 6 -4.89 -15.51 -9.68
N ILE A 7 -5.54 -14.63 -10.44
CA ILE A 7 -5.65 -13.19 -10.18
C ILE A 7 -6.45 -12.93 -8.88
N SER A 8 -7.07 -13.98 -8.32
CA SER A 8 -7.87 -13.93 -7.11
C SER A 8 -7.18 -14.66 -5.95
N ALA A 9 -7.44 -14.14 -4.76
CA ALA A 9 -6.98 -14.73 -3.51
C ALA A 9 -7.54 -16.16 -3.35
N GLU A 10 -6.69 -17.11 -3.02
CA GLU A 10 -7.09 -18.51 -2.86
C GLU A 10 -7.52 -18.78 -1.41
N PRO A 11 -8.66 -19.46 -1.19
CA PRO A 11 -9.14 -19.76 0.15
C PRO A 11 -8.23 -20.79 0.83
N ILE A 12 -7.75 -20.47 2.03
CA ILE A 12 -6.97 -21.39 2.87
C ILE A 12 -7.91 -22.25 3.72
N PHE A 13 -8.98 -21.65 4.26
CA PHE A 13 -10.00 -22.36 5.01
C PHE A 13 -11.33 -21.60 5.00
N ASN A 14 -12.43 -22.34 5.14
CA ASN A 14 -13.77 -21.77 5.16
C ASN A 14 -14.32 -21.73 6.58
N LEU A 15 -14.52 -20.53 7.12
CA LEU A 15 -15.24 -20.28 8.37
C LEU A 15 -16.74 -20.11 8.05
N GLY A 16 -17.45 -21.23 7.93
CA GLY A 16 -18.88 -21.21 7.57
C GLY A 16 -19.10 -20.69 6.15
N ARG A 17 -19.65 -19.47 6.01
CA ARG A 17 -19.86 -18.78 4.72
C ARG A 17 -18.72 -17.84 4.32
N PHE A 18 -17.72 -17.64 5.17
CA PHE A 18 -16.60 -16.74 4.90
C PHE A 18 -15.37 -17.54 4.49
N GLU A 19 -14.86 -17.25 3.30
CA GLU A 19 -13.62 -17.80 2.78
C GLU A 19 -12.45 -16.99 3.32
N PHE A 20 -11.62 -17.61 4.15
CA PHE A 20 -10.41 -16.97 4.65
C PHE A 20 -9.27 -17.22 3.66
N THR A 21 -8.81 -16.16 3.01
CA THR A 21 -7.83 -16.26 1.94
C THR A 21 -6.39 -16.03 2.41
N ASN A 22 -5.43 -16.44 1.59
CA ASN A 22 -4.01 -16.16 1.81
C ASN A 22 -3.69 -14.66 1.90
N SER A 23 -4.29 -13.81 1.07
CA SER A 23 -4.09 -12.36 1.16
C SER A 23 -4.62 -11.77 2.46
N MET A 24 -5.71 -12.33 3.03
CA MET A 24 -6.18 -11.93 4.35
C MET A 24 -5.14 -12.26 5.42
N LEU A 25 -4.58 -13.48 5.39
CA LEU A 25 -3.51 -13.90 6.30
C LEU A 25 -2.30 -12.97 6.22
N VAL A 26 -1.81 -12.69 5.01
CA VAL A 26 -0.66 -11.80 4.79
C VAL A 26 -0.97 -10.38 5.29
N SER A 27 -2.18 -9.87 5.04
CA SER A 27 -2.62 -8.57 5.55
C SER A 27 -2.59 -8.51 7.07
N PHE A 28 -3.08 -9.55 7.76
CA PHE A 28 -3.02 -9.63 9.23
C PHE A 28 -1.59 -9.66 9.75
N LEU A 29 -0.69 -10.42 9.12
CA LEU A 29 0.71 -10.47 9.49
C LEU A 29 1.38 -9.09 9.32
N ILE A 30 1.12 -8.40 8.22
CA ILE A 30 1.67 -7.05 7.98
C ILE A 30 1.13 -6.06 9.01
N THR A 31 -0.17 -6.09 9.29
CA THR A 31 -0.77 -5.23 10.33
C THR A 31 -0.15 -5.50 11.71
N LEU A 32 0.12 -6.76 12.05
CA LEU A 32 0.80 -7.14 13.28
C LEU A 32 2.22 -6.58 13.32
N VAL A 33 3.01 -6.76 12.25
CA VAL A 33 4.37 -6.23 12.14
C VAL A 33 4.39 -4.69 12.27
N LEU A 34 3.51 -4.00 11.55
CA LEU A 34 3.37 -2.54 11.65
C LEU A 34 3.00 -2.09 13.07
N SER A 35 2.11 -2.82 13.72
CA SER A 35 1.71 -2.51 15.10
C SER A 35 2.88 -2.67 16.07
N ILE A 36 3.67 -3.73 15.94
CA ILE A 36 4.88 -3.96 16.74
C ILE A 36 5.91 -2.86 16.50
N LEU A 37 6.17 -2.51 15.23
CA LEU A 37 7.10 -1.43 14.86
C LEU A 37 6.64 -0.09 15.43
N ALA A 38 5.36 0.25 15.29
CA ALA A 38 4.78 1.49 15.82
C ALA A 38 4.88 1.57 17.35
N ILE A 39 4.59 0.47 18.05
CA ILE A 39 4.71 0.40 19.52
C ILE A 39 6.18 0.52 19.95
N SER A 40 7.09 -0.19 19.29
CA SER A 40 8.54 -0.13 19.56
C SER A 40 9.08 1.29 19.37
N PHE A 41 8.70 1.94 18.27
CA PHE A 41 9.07 3.32 17.97
C PHE A 41 8.53 4.30 19.01
N THR A 42 7.26 4.15 19.40
CA THR A 42 6.61 4.97 20.44
C THR A 42 7.27 4.79 21.82
N ARG A 43 7.71 3.58 22.15
CA ARG A 43 8.44 3.30 23.40
C ARG A 43 9.81 3.99 23.39
N GLN A 44 10.55 3.94 22.29
CA GLN A 44 11.85 4.59 22.16
C GLN A 44 11.74 6.13 22.18
N LEU A 45 10.69 6.71 21.61
CA LEU A 45 10.38 8.14 21.72
C LEU A 45 10.25 8.59 23.19
N LYS A 46 9.62 7.77 24.04
CA LYS A 46 9.38 8.09 25.46
C LYS A 46 10.57 7.78 26.37
N SER A 47 11.40 6.80 26.02
CA SER A 47 12.46 6.28 26.88
C SER A 47 13.75 7.11 26.90
N GLY A 48 13.89 8.15 26.06
CA GLY A 48 15.09 8.98 25.94
C GLY A 48 16.32 8.29 25.32
N LYS A 49 16.39 6.95 25.36
CA LYS A 49 17.42 6.14 24.69
C LYS A 49 17.01 5.87 23.25
N LYS A 50 17.63 6.59 22.31
CA LYS A 50 17.40 6.45 20.87
C LYS A 50 18.44 5.52 20.26
N SER A 51 18.00 4.43 19.62
CA SER A 51 18.89 3.55 18.86
C SER A 51 19.23 4.16 17.48
N ASN A 52 20.33 3.74 16.86
CA ASN A 52 20.68 4.17 15.49
C ASN A 52 19.60 3.79 14.48
N PHE A 53 18.98 2.61 14.65
CA PHE A 53 17.85 2.18 13.84
C PHE A 53 16.64 3.10 14.01
N PHE A 54 16.35 3.52 15.24
CA PHE A 54 15.30 4.49 15.51
C PHE A 54 15.55 5.83 14.81
N LEU A 55 16.78 6.36 14.85
CA LEU A 55 17.12 7.61 14.17
C LEU A 55 16.94 7.52 12.66
N PHE A 56 17.41 6.42 12.06
CA PHE A 56 17.22 6.16 10.63
C PHE A 56 15.74 6.15 10.23
N ILE A 57 14.91 5.40 10.95
CA ILE A 57 13.47 5.35 10.71
C ILE A 57 12.81 6.72 10.99
N GLN A 58 13.26 7.46 12.01
CA GLN A 58 12.77 8.80 12.32
C GLN A 58 12.99 9.75 11.14
N THR A 59 14.18 9.77 10.55
CA THR A 59 14.49 10.61 9.38
C THR A 59 13.58 10.27 8.21
N ILE A 60 13.37 8.98 7.91
CA ILE A 60 12.46 8.56 6.83
C ILE A 60 11.03 9.05 7.10
N LEU A 61 10.53 8.88 8.32
CA LEU A 61 9.19 9.32 8.70
C LEU A 61 9.05 10.84 8.68
N GLU A 62 10.07 11.60 9.07
CA GLU A 62 10.11 13.06 8.98
C GLU A 62 10.11 13.54 7.53
N SER A 63 10.94 12.96 6.65
CA SER A 63 10.93 13.27 5.22
C SER A 63 9.57 12.95 4.59
N PHE A 64 8.93 11.86 5.01
CA PHE A 64 7.59 11.53 4.55
C PHE A 64 6.52 12.50 5.09
N TYR A 65 6.66 12.96 6.34
CA TYR A 65 5.77 13.98 6.90
C TYR A 65 5.90 15.32 6.15
N GLU A 66 7.11 15.76 5.85
CA GLU A 66 7.38 16.96 5.04
C GLU A 66 6.81 16.83 3.63
N PHE A 67 6.92 15.66 3.01
CA PHE A 67 6.27 15.38 1.73
C PHE A 67 4.75 15.57 1.80
N VAL A 68 4.08 14.97 2.80
CA VAL A 68 2.63 15.16 3.00
C VAL A 68 2.31 16.63 3.29
N GLN A 69 3.16 17.32 4.06
CA GLN A 69 2.99 18.74 4.36
C GLN A 69 3.12 19.62 3.12
N SER A 70 4.00 19.30 2.18
CA SER A 70 4.13 20.03 0.92
C SER A 70 2.86 19.96 0.05
N ILE A 71 2.10 18.87 0.16
CA ILE A 71 0.85 18.66 -0.59
C ILE A 71 -0.35 19.27 0.12
N THR A 72 -0.44 19.13 1.45
CA THR A 72 -1.59 19.62 2.23
C THR A 72 -1.12 20.31 3.52
N PRO A 73 -0.56 21.53 3.43
CA PRO A 73 0.06 22.21 4.59
C PRO A 73 -0.90 22.47 5.75
N GLN A 74 -2.16 22.74 5.45
CA GLN A 74 -3.17 23.15 6.44
C GLN A 74 -3.78 21.97 7.21
N GLN A 75 -3.66 20.74 6.69
CA GLN A 75 -4.30 19.56 7.28
C GLN A 75 -3.35 18.36 7.43
N THR A 76 -2.04 18.57 7.33
CA THR A 76 -1.01 17.51 7.45
C THR A 76 -1.25 16.60 8.65
N ASN A 77 -1.32 17.16 9.86
CA ASN A 77 -1.48 16.38 11.10
C ASN A 77 -2.74 15.51 11.11
N ARG A 78 -3.80 15.94 10.41
CA ARG A 78 -5.07 15.21 10.35
C ARG A 78 -5.03 14.06 9.35
N PHE A 79 -4.39 14.27 8.20
CA PHE A 79 -4.34 13.27 7.13
C PHE A 79 -3.12 12.35 7.19
N PHE A 80 -2.03 12.81 7.82
CA PHE A 80 -0.78 12.08 7.89
C PHE A 80 -0.93 10.65 8.45
N PRO A 81 -1.65 10.39 9.57
CA PRO A 81 -1.78 9.02 10.07
C PRO A 81 -2.46 8.07 9.08
N LEU A 82 -3.47 8.55 8.34
CA LEU A 82 -4.16 7.77 7.33
C LEU A 82 -3.26 7.50 6.12
N ILE A 83 -2.62 8.56 5.60
CA ILE A 83 -1.72 8.44 4.43
C ILE A 83 -0.52 7.55 4.76
N ALA A 84 0.10 7.75 5.92
CA ALA A 84 1.24 6.95 6.38
C ALA A 84 0.87 5.48 6.62
N SER A 85 -0.29 5.20 7.23
CA SER A 85 -0.72 3.81 7.43
C SER A 85 -1.00 3.09 6.12
N ILE A 86 -1.71 3.73 5.18
CA ILE A 86 -1.94 3.15 3.84
C ILE A 86 -0.61 2.95 3.12
N PHE A 87 0.27 3.95 3.10
CA PHE A 87 1.57 3.87 2.43
C PHE A 87 2.45 2.76 3.00
N LEU A 88 2.65 2.74 4.33
CA LEU A 88 3.49 1.75 4.99
C LEU A 88 2.92 0.33 4.86
N PHE A 89 1.59 0.20 4.90
CA PHE A 89 0.92 -1.08 4.67
C PHE A 89 1.17 -1.58 3.25
N VAL A 90 0.90 -0.75 2.23
CA VAL A 90 1.11 -1.13 0.82
C VAL A 90 2.58 -1.46 0.57
N MET A 91 3.52 -0.66 1.09
CA MET A 91 4.95 -0.88 0.92
C MET A 91 5.39 -2.24 1.50
N LEU A 92 4.99 -2.57 2.72
CA LEU A 92 5.31 -3.87 3.33
C LEU A 92 4.57 -5.02 2.64
N ALA A 93 3.34 -4.81 2.17
CA ALA A 93 2.59 -5.79 1.40
C ALA A 93 3.28 -6.14 0.08
N SER A 94 3.75 -5.14 -0.65
CA SER A 94 4.53 -5.36 -1.87
C SER A 94 5.83 -6.10 -1.58
N TRP A 95 6.52 -5.78 -0.48
CA TRP A 95 7.79 -6.42 -0.13
C TRP A 95 7.61 -7.85 0.40
N ALA A 96 6.47 -8.18 1.01
CA ALA A 96 6.20 -9.52 1.52
C ALA A 96 6.28 -10.60 0.43
N GLY A 97 5.93 -10.27 -0.83
CA GLY A 97 6.07 -11.18 -1.97
C GLY A 97 7.49 -11.40 -2.45
N LEU A 98 8.38 -10.47 -2.16
CA LEU A 98 9.80 -10.56 -2.57
C LEU A 98 10.63 -11.37 -1.60
N LEU A 99 10.07 -11.73 -0.44
CA LEU A 99 10.81 -12.47 0.56
C LEU A 99 11.21 -13.84 -0.02
N PRO A 100 12.48 -14.26 0.17
CA PRO A 100 12.91 -15.58 -0.26
C PRO A 100 12.06 -16.63 0.46
N GLY A 101 11.30 -17.39 -0.33
CA GLY A 101 10.37 -18.40 0.17
C GLY A 101 8.93 -17.95 0.37
N ALA A 102 8.57 -16.70 0.02
CA ALA A 102 7.20 -16.22 0.06
C ALA A 102 6.27 -17.18 -0.71
N GLU A 103 6.62 -17.55 -1.94
CA GLU A 103 5.75 -18.40 -2.78
C GLU A 103 6.09 -19.89 -2.74
N THR A 104 6.99 -20.33 -1.86
CA THR A 104 7.44 -21.72 -1.79
C THR A 104 6.80 -22.52 -0.67
N ILE A 105 6.15 -21.86 0.29
CA ILE A 105 5.46 -22.51 1.40
C ILE A 105 4.01 -22.73 1.02
N PHE A 106 3.67 -23.98 0.68
CA PHE A 106 2.32 -24.38 0.31
C PHE A 106 1.57 -24.94 1.52
N TRP A 107 0.30 -24.56 1.64
CA TRP A 107 -0.67 -25.20 2.52
C TRP A 107 -1.87 -25.66 1.69
N GLN A 108 -2.15 -26.96 1.70
CA GLN A 108 -3.20 -27.56 0.87
C GLN A 108 -3.09 -27.23 -0.63
N GLY A 109 -1.87 -27.06 -1.15
CA GLY A 109 -1.62 -26.74 -2.56
C GLY A 109 -1.71 -25.25 -2.90
N VAL A 110 -2.03 -24.39 -1.92
CA VAL A 110 -2.13 -22.94 -2.06
C VAL A 110 -0.88 -22.28 -1.44
N PRO A 111 -0.20 -21.33 -2.11
CA PRO A 111 0.90 -20.58 -1.51
C PRO A 111 0.37 -19.71 -0.35
N LEU A 112 0.96 -19.88 0.84
CA LEU A 112 0.55 -19.16 2.05
C LEU A 112 0.91 -17.68 2.01
N ILE A 113 2.08 -17.35 1.46
CA ILE A 113 2.52 -15.97 1.26
C ILE A 113 2.54 -15.72 -0.24
N ARG A 114 1.74 -14.76 -0.69
CA ARG A 114 1.83 -14.19 -2.03
C ARG A 114 2.25 -12.74 -1.88
N GLY A 115 2.78 -12.14 -2.96
CA GLY A 115 2.95 -10.69 -3.01
C GLY A 115 1.65 -9.99 -2.60
N GLY A 116 1.70 -9.26 -1.48
CA GLY A 116 0.52 -8.74 -0.81
C GLY A 116 -0.23 -7.65 -1.60
N THR A 117 0.40 -7.12 -2.66
CA THR A 117 -0.25 -6.25 -3.64
C THR A 117 -0.65 -6.95 -4.93
N ALA A 118 -0.26 -8.21 -5.17
CA ALA A 118 -0.66 -8.96 -6.36
C ALA A 118 -2.15 -9.37 -6.32
N ASP A 119 -2.79 -9.31 -5.15
CA ASP A 119 -4.21 -9.56 -4.99
C ASP A 119 -5.02 -8.27 -5.07
N LEU A 120 -5.86 -8.19 -6.10
CA LEU A 120 -6.77 -7.07 -6.36
C LEU A 120 -7.67 -6.76 -5.15
N ASN A 121 -8.04 -7.77 -4.35
CA ASN A 121 -8.95 -7.63 -3.21
C ASN A 121 -8.41 -6.68 -2.13
N VAL A 122 -7.13 -6.80 -1.76
CA VAL A 122 -6.50 -5.95 -0.73
C VAL A 122 -6.41 -4.51 -1.24
N THR A 123 -5.96 -4.36 -2.48
CA THR A 123 -5.82 -3.07 -3.16
C THR A 123 -7.16 -2.36 -3.33
N LEU A 124 -8.21 -3.07 -3.75
CA LEU A 124 -9.57 -2.53 -3.84
C LEU A 124 -10.14 -2.17 -2.47
N GLY A 125 -9.90 -2.99 -1.44
CA GLY A 125 -10.32 -2.69 -0.07
C GLY A 125 -9.73 -1.38 0.43
N LEU A 126 -8.42 -1.17 0.23
CA LEU A 126 -7.75 0.08 0.56
C LEU A 126 -8.26 1.27 -0.26
N ALA A 127 -8.49 1.09 -1.56
CA ALA A 127 -9.01 2.14 -2.43
C ALA A 127 -10.41 2.59 -2.03
N ILE A 128 -11.32 1.64 -1.74
CA ILE A 128 -12.66 1.93 -1.23
C ILE A 128 -12.58 2.64 0.12
N PHE A 129 -11.73 2.16 1.03
CA PHE A 129 -11.54 2.81 2.34
C PHE A 129 -10.98 4.23 2.23
N ALA A 130 -10.01 4.46 1.34
CA ALA A 130 -9.43 5.77 1.08
C ALA A 130 -10.48 6.73 0.51
N VAL A 131 -11.27 6.28 -0.47
CA VAL A 131 -12.35 7.09 -1.06
C VAL A 131 -13.42 7.39 -0.02
N PHE A 132 -13.86 6.40 0.75
CA PHE A 132 -14.81 6.62 1.84
C PHE A 132 -14.28 7.63 2.85
N SER A 133 -13.00 7.55 3.20
CA SER A 133 -12.35 8.52 4.07
C SER A 133 -12.38 9.93 3.45
N ILE A 134 -12.08 10.07 2.16
CA ILE A 134 -12.16 11.37 1.44
C ILE A 134 -13.58 11.94 1.53
N GLN A 135 -14.62 11.13 1.29
CA GLN A 135 -16.02 11.55 1.41
C GLN A 135 -16.35 12.04 2.81
N VAL A 136 -15.98 11.27 3.84
CA VAL A 136 -16.21 11.61 5.25
C VAL A 136 -15.49 12.90 5.63
N TYR A 137 -14.23 13.08 5.22
CA TYR A 137 -13.47 14.29 5.51
C TYR A 137 -13.94 15.50 4.68
N GLY A 138 -14.39 15.29 3.44
CA GLY A 138 -15.01 16.31 2.59
C GLY A 138 -16.29 16.84 3.22
N TYR A 139 -17.18 15.95 3.67
CA TYR A 139 -18.38 16.33 4.40
C TYR A 139 -18.06 16.98 5.75
N LYS A 140 -17.11 16.45 6.53
CA LYS A 140 -16.73 17.06 7.82
C LYS A 140 -16.10 18.45 7.69
N SER A 141 -15.45 18.77 6.58
CA SER A 141 -14.79 20.07 6.37
C SER A 141 -15.72 21.12 5.75
N LEU A 142 -16.60 20.73 4.83
CA LEU A 142 -17.45 21.65 4.06
C LEU A 142 -18.96 21.53 4.37
N GLY A 143 -19.39 20.49 5.08
CA GLY A 143 -20.79 20.23 5.41
C GLY A 143 -21.67 20.13 4.17
N LEU A 144 -22.83 20.79 4.21
CA LEU A 144 -23.78 20.83 3.08
C LEU A 144 -23.23 21.54 1.83
N LYS A 145 -22.19 22.39 1.97
CA LYS A 145 -21.54 23.01 0.81
C LYS A 145 -20.74 22.00 -0.01
N TYR A 146 -20.35 20.85 0.56
CA TYR A 146 -19.72 19.76 -0.18
C TYR A 146 -20.64 19.25 -1.30
N PHE A 147 -21.94 19.11 -1.03
CA PHE A 147 -22.90 18.61 -2.02
C PHE A 147 -23.13 19.57 -3.19
N LYS A 148 -22.95 20.88 -2.96
CA LYS A 148 -22.99 21.88 -4.05
C LYS A 148 -21.86 21.68 -5.07
N LYS A 149 -20.79 20.97 -4.71
CA LYS A 149 -19.72 20.63 -5.66
C LYS A 149 -20.20 19.68 -6.76
N PHE A 150 -21.17 18.82 -6.46
CA PHE A 150 -21.70 17.82 -7.40
C PHE A 150 -23.00 18.28 -8.06
N PHE A 151 -23.82 19.01 -7.32
CA PHE A 151 -25.15 19.42 -7.75
C PHE A 151 -25.29 20.95 -7.69
N ASP A 152 -24.49 21.65 -8.49
CA ASP A 152 -24.63 23.09 -8.69
C ASP A 152 -25.63 23.40 -9.81
N PHE A 153 -26.88 23.70 -9.44
CA PHE A 153 -27.94 24.07 -10.40
C PHE A 153 -27.96 25.56 -10.74
N SER A 154 -26.94 26.33 -10.35
CA SER A 154 -26.94 27.78 -10.57
C SER A 154 -26.89 28.14 -12.06
N ASN A 155 -26.19 27.34 -12.88
CA ASN A 155 -26.10 27.51 -14.33
C ASN A 155 -25.88 26.14 -15.01
N PRO A 156 -26.30 25.96 -16.29
CA PRO A 156 -26.11 24.70 -17.03
C PRO A 156 -24.64 24.25 -17.12
N ILE A 157 -23.71 25.21 -17.20
CA ILE A 157 -22.27 24.94 -17.22
C ILE A 157 -21.80 24.37 -15.88
N ASN A 158 -22.18 25.00 -14.76
CA ASN A 158 -21.81 24.53 -13.42
C ASN A 158 -22.42 23.18 -13.08
N PHE A 159 -23.65 22.92 -13.57
CA PHE A 159 -24.28 21.61 -13.43
C PHE A 159 -23.47 20.53 -14.15
N PHE A 160 -23.00 20.80 -15.37
CA PHE A 160 -22.14 19.87 -16.11
C PHE A 160 -20.77 19.68 -15.43
N VAL A 161 -20.17 20.75 -14.91
CA VAL A 161 -18.94 20.69 -14.11
C VAL A 161 -19.14 19.82 -12.85
N GLY A 162 -20.27 19.96 -12.15
CA GLY A 162 -20.60 19.14 -10.99
C GLY A 162 -20.77 17.65 -11.34
N PHE A 163 -21.36 17.35 -12.50
CA PHE A 163 -21.42 15.99 -13.02
C PHE A 163 -20.02 15.43 -13.35
N LEU A 164 -19.15 16.22 -13.99
CA LEU A 164 -17.77 15.83 -14.25
C LEU A 164 -16.99 15.59 -12.95
N GLU A 165 -17.22 16.39 -11.91
CA GLU A 165 -16.58 16.20 -10.60
C GLU A 165 -17.02 14.89 -9.94
N LEU A 166 -18.30 14.51 -10.08
CA LEU A 166 -18.82 13.23 -9.61
C LEU A 166 -18.12 12.06 -10.33
N VAL A 167 -18.05 12.10 -11.66
CA VAL A 167 -17.32 11.09 -12.46
C VAL A 167 -15.84 11.05 -12.08
N SER A 168 -15.22 12.21 -11.86
CA SER A 168 -13.82 12.34 -11.42
C SER A 168 -13.58 11.71 -10.04
N GLU A 169 -14.53 11.79 -9.11
CA GLU A 169 -14.41 11.10 -7.82
C GLU A 169 -14.47 9.57 -7.96
N PHE A 170 -15.30 9.04 -8.84
CA PHE A 170 -15.25 7.60 -9.17
C PHE A 170 -13.94 7.21 -9.85
N ALA A 171 -13.42 8.06 -10.75
CA ALA A 171 -12.13 7.84 -11.38
C ALA A 171 -10.98 7.81 -10.36
N LYS A 172 -11.04 8.65 -9.31
CA LYS A 172 -10.05 8.63 -8.22
C LYS A 172 -10.00 7.29 -7.50
N VAL A 173 -11.15 6.61 -7.31
CA VAL A 173 -11.19 5.25 -6.72
C VAL A 173 -10.31 4.30 -7.53
N MET A 174 -10.48 4.32 -8.85
CA MET A 174 -9.68 3.52 -9.77
C MET A 174 -8.21 3.91 -9.69
N SER A 175 -7.89 5.20 -9.72
CA SER A 175 -6.50 5.65 -9.57
C SER A 175 -5.87 5.20 -8.24
N PHE A 176 -6.58 5.26 -7.12
CA PHE A 176 -6.08 4.80 -5.82
C PHE A 176 -5.88 3.28 -5.76
N ALA A 177 -6.65 2.50 -6.51
CA ALA A 177 -6.45 1.05 -6.63
C ALA A 177 -5.28 0.72 -7.57
N PHE A 178 -5.28 1.27 -8.78
CA PHE A 178 -4.35 0.86 -9.83
C PHE A 178 -2.97 1.50 -9.73
N LEU A 179 -2.86 2.72 -9.20
CA LEU A 179 -1.56 3.42 -9.17
C LEU A 179 -0.56 2.78 -8.20
N PRO A 180 -0.92 2.40 -6.96
CA PRO A 180 0.00 1.68 -6.09
C PRO A 180 0.29 0.27 -6.62
N PHE A 181 -0.71 -0.40 -7.20
CA PHE A 181 -0.55 -1.72 -7.81
C PHE A 181 0.50 -1.67 -8.93
N ILE A 182 0.27 -0.89 -9.98
CA ILE A 182 1.15 -0.83 -11.14
C ILE A 182 2.47 -0.11 -10.83
N GLY A 183 2.40 1.02 -10.12
CA GLY A 183 3.57 1.87 -9.88
C GLY A 183 4.61 1.23 -8.98
N LEU A 184 4.20 0.65 -7.85
CA LEU A 184 5.14 -0.04 -6.95
C LEU A 184 5.58 -1.38 -7.51
N GLU A 185 4.72 -2.11 -8.22
CA GLU A 185 5.11 -3.37 -8.86
C GLU A 185 6.16 -3.17 -9.95
N ILE A 186 6.02 -2.15 -10.80
CA ILE A 186 7.05 -1.80 -11.79
C ILE A 186 8.34 -1.34 -11.12
N PHE A 187 8.24 -0.49 -10.08
CA PHE A 187 9.42 0.01 -9.35
C PHE A 187 10.18 -1.13 -8.67
N VAL A 188 9.47 -2.00 -7.97
CA VAL A 188 10.02 -3.20 -7.32
C VAL A 188 10.62 -4.16 -8.36
N GLY A 189 9.91 -4.44 -9.45
CA GLY A 189 10.38 -5.30 -10.52
C GLY A 189 11.66 -4.77 -11.17
N PHE A 190 11.77 -3.45 -11.33
CA PHE A 190 13.00 -2.80 -11.80
C PHE A 190 14.18 -3.00 -10.83
N ILE A 191 13.98 -2.74 -9.53
CA ILE A 191 15.03 -2.94 -8.51
C ILE A 191 15.46 -4.42 -8.47
N GLN A 192 14.51 -5.35 -8.53
CA GLN A 192 14.79 -6.79 -8.53
C GLN A 192 15.60 -7.21 -9.77
N ALA A 193 15.23 -6.73 -10.96
CA ALA A 193 15.96 -7.02 -12.19
C ALA A 193 17.41 -6.50 -12.11
N LEU A 194 17.61 -5.29 -11.56
CA LEU A 194 18.93 -4.69 -11.37
C LEU A 194 19.79 -5.48 -10.38
N VAL A 195 19.21 -5.87 -9.25
CA VAL A 195 19.91 -6.69 -8.24
C VAL A 195 20.27 -8.06 -8.82
N PHE A 196 19.35 -8.71 -9.53
CA PHE A 196 19.61 -10.00 -10.18
C PHE A 196 20.72 -9.91 -11.24
N ALA A 197 20.69 -8.88 -12.08
CA ALA A 197 21.73 -8.63 -13.08
C ALA A 197 23.09 -8.38 -12.41
N THR A 198 23.12 -7.59 -11.35
CA THR A 198 24.34 -7.27 -10.60
C THR A 198 24.90 -8.52 -9.89
N LEU A 199 24.06 -9.31 -9.21
CA LEU A 199 24.47 -10.56 -8.57
C LEU A 199 24.97 -11.58 -9.58
N THR A 200 24.29 -11.72 -10.72
CA THR A 200 24.73 -12.59 -11.81
C THR A 200 26.11 -12.17 -12.31
N LEU A 201 26.33 -10.87 -12.52
CA LEU A 201 27.63 -10.32 -12.92
C LEU A 201 28.70 -10.59 -11.85
N VAL A 202 28.38 -10.43 -10.57
CA VAL A 202 29.29 -10.74 -9.45
C VAL A 202 29.67 -12.22 -9.46
N PHE A 203 28.71 -13.13 -9.64
CA PHE A 203 29.01 -14.56 -9.71
C PHE A 203 29.80 -14.95 -10.95
N ILE A 204 29.51 -14.35 -12.11
CA ILE A 204 30.34 -14.51 -13.32
C ILE A 204 31.75 -14.02 -13.03
N ASN A 205 31.91 -12.85 -12.40
CA ASN A 205 33.21 -12.30 -12.05
C ASN A 205 33.98 -13.26 -11.12
N ILE A 206 33.37 -13.74 -10.04
CA ILE A 206 33.97 -14.72 -9.12
C ILE A 206 34.33 -16.03 -9.85
N ALA A 207 33.51 -16.49 -10.79
CA ALA A 207 33.77 -17.70 -11.55
C ALA A 207 34.86 -17.54 -12.63
N THR A 208 35.07 -16.32 -13.13
CA THR A 208 36.00 -16.02 -14.23
C THR A 208 37.32 -15.43 -13.77
N THR A 209 37.37 -14.82 -12.58
CA THR A 209 38.62 -14.47 -11.91
C THR A 209 39.04 -15.63 -11.02
N SER A 210 40.00 -16.42 -11.51
CA SER A 210 40.70 -17.40 -10.69
C SER A 210 41.36 -16.70 -9.51
N HIS A 211 41.05 -17.10 -8.28
CA HIS A 211 41.80 -16.72 -7.09
C HIS A 211 43.28 -17.06 -7.29
N HIS A 212 44.08 -16.04 -7.60
CA HIS A 212 45.50 -15.97 -7.31
C HIS A 212 45.69 -14.96 -6.18
#